data_AF-A0A7Y3M923-F1
#
_entry.id   AF-A0A7Y3M923-F1
#
_cell.length_a   1.000
_cell.length_b   1.000
_cell.length_c   1.000
_cell.angle_alpha   90.00
_cell.angle_beta   90.00
_cell.angle_gamma   90.00
#
_symmetry.space_group_name_H-M   'P 1'
#
loop_
_entity.id
_entity.type
_entity.pdbx_description
1 polymer ?
#
loop_
_entity_poly.entity_id
_entity_poly.type
_entity_poly.pdbx_seq_one_letter_code
_entity_poly.pdbx_strand_id
1 'polypeptide(L)'
;MKRALQAIGVLVFAALALGIGVVAASEWGGEVIDLYTRDAAAQEHHTRLWVVEDDGAWWLRAGTPGSGWLARIGSGGAVEVQRGGVRAVYRATPERDPARRDRTHALMREKYGGADRLISLLRDGEQSVPVRLEPLEP
;
A
#
# COMPACT_ATOMS: atom_id res chain seq x y z
N MET A 1 25.50 15.50 -31.03
CA MET A 1 24.18 16.15 -30.75
C MET A 1 22.99 15.23 -30.98
N LYS A 2 22.76 14.68 -32.18
CA LYS A 2 21.61 13.77 -32.47
C LYS A 2 21.52 12.54 -31.56
N ARG A 3 22.63 11.85 -31.31
CA ARG A 3 22.69 10.68 -30.40
C ARG A 3 22.40 11.05 -28.93
N ALA A 4 22.82 12.23 -28.49
CA ALA A 4 22.53 12.72 -27.14
C ALA A 4 21.04 13.07 -26.99
N LEU A 5 20.45 13.71 -28.00
CA LEU A 5 19.01 14.00 -28.01
C LEU A 5 18.16 12.72 -28.05
N GLN A 6 18.59 11.71 -28.81
CA GLN A 6 17.96 10.38 -28.82
C GLN A 6 18.06 9.70 -27.45
N ALA A 7 19.24 9.73 -26.81
CA ALA A 7 19.41 9.15 -25.48
C ALA A 7 18.52 9.83 -24.44
N ILE A 8 18.43 11.17 -24.47
CA ILE A 8 17.51 11.93 -23.60
C ILE A 8 16.06 11.51 -23.87
N GLY A 9 15.65 11.42 -25.13
CA GLY A 9 14.31 10.98 -25.51
C GLY A 9 13.96 9.58 -24.98
N VAL A 10 14.89 8.63 -25.08
CA VAL A 10 14.72 7.27 -24.54
C VAL A 10 14.59 7.29 -23.02
N LEU A 11 15.41 8.07 -22.32
CA LEU A 11 15.34 8.18 -20.86
C LEU A 11 14.02 8.79 -20.39
N VAL A 12 13.57 9.86 -21.04
CA VAL A 12 12.28 10.50 -20.73
C VAL A 12 11.13 9.52 -20.98
N PHE A 13 11.14 8.81 -22.11
CA PHE A 13 10.13 7.80 -22.40
C PHE A 13 10.12 6.67 -21.37
N ALA A 14 11.29 6.15 -20.99
CA ALA A 14 11.41 5.11 -19.99
C ALA A 14 10.90 5.57 -18.61
N ALA A 15 11.20 6.81 -18.21
CA ALA A 15 10.70 7.39 -16.96
C ALA A 15 9.18 7.54 -16.96
N LEU A 16 8.59 8.01 -18.07
CA LEU A 16 7.14 8.12 -18.23
C LEU A 16 6.48 6.74 -18.21
N ALA A 17 7.02 5.77 -18.95
CA ALA A 17 6.50 4.41 -18.98
C ALA A 17 6.55 3.75 -17.59
N LEU A 18 7.63 3.99 -16.83
CA LEU A 18 7.74 3.53 -15.45
C LEU A 18 6.67 4.17 -14.54
N GLY A 19 6.51 5.49 -14.62
CA GLY A 19 5.49 6.19 -13.82
C GLY A 19 4.08 5.72 -14.11
N ILE A 20 3.72 5.57 -15.40
CA ILE A 20 2.43 5.03 -15.83
C ILE A 20 2.26 3.59 -15.35
N GLY A 21 3.30 2.76 -15.49
CA GLY A 21 3.27 1.38 -15.04
C GLY A 21 3.03 1.24 -13.55
N VAL A 22 3.60 2.13 -12.72
CA VAL A 22 3.42 2.13 -11.26
C VAL A 22 1.98 2.48 -10.88
N VAL A 23 1.39 3.51 -11.51
CA VAL A 23 -0.02 3.88 -11.28
C VAL A 23 -0.95 2.75 -11.73
N ALA A 24 -0.73 2.20 -12.92
CA ALA A 24 -1.52 1.07 -13.40
C ALA A 24 -1.41 -0.14 -12.46
N ALA A 25 -0.22 -0.42 -11.93
CA ALA A 25 -0.02 -1.48 -10.95
C ALA A 25 -0.77 -1.18 -9.65
N SER A 26 -0.68 0.03 -9.08
CA SER A 26 -1.36 0.33 -7.79
C SER A 26 -2.87 0.18 -7.89
N GLU A 27 -3.47 0.60 -9.01
CA GLU A 27 -4.92 0.65 -9.17
C GLU A 27 -5.52 -0.65 -9.73
N TRP A 28 -4.79 -1.37 -10.59
CA TRP A 28 -5.30 -2.52 -11.35
C TRP A 28 -4.43 -3.78 -11.22
N GLY A 29 -3.30 -3.71 -10.52
CA GLY A 29 -2.38 -4.83 -10.33
C GLY A 29 -2.91 -5.93 -9.39
N GLY A 30 -4.09 -5.76 -8.81
CA GLY A 30 -4.76 -6.77 -8.01
C GLY A 30 -5.94 -6.23 -7.22
N GLU A 31 -6.30 -6.95 -6.16
CA GLU A 31 -7.30 -6.52 -5.19
C GLU A 31 -6.87 -5.24 -4.45
N VAL A 32 -7.75 -4.24 -4.50
CA VAL A 32 -7.58 -2.95 -3.86
C VAL A 32 -8.78 -2.72 -2.95
N ILE A 33 -8.52 -2.32 -1.71
CA ILE A 33 -9.53 -1.92 -0.75
C ILE A 33 -9.44 -0.42 -0.50
N ASP A 34 -10.54 0.15 -0.04
CA ASP A 34 -10.62 1.55 0.35
C ASP A 34 -10.47 1.66 1.87
N LEU A 35 -9.43 2.34 2.32
CA LEU A 35 -9.21 2.70 3.71
C LEU A 35 -9.67 4.14 3.95
N TYR A 36 -10.51 4.33 4.97
CA TYR A 36 -10.96 5.63 5.44
C TYR A 36 -10.38 5.91 6.82
N THR A 37 -9.65 7.01 6.93
CA THR A 37 -9.02 7.49 8.18
C THR A 37 -9.51 8.90 8.47
N ARG A 38 -9.47 9.34 9.72
CA ARG A 38 -9.85 10.70 10.11
C ARG A 38 -8.65 11.45 10.66
N ASP A 39 -8.58 12.76 10.40
CA ASP A 39 -7.57 13.62 11.02
C ASP A 39 -8.09 14.27 12.32
N ALA A 40 -7.28 15.16 12.90
CA ALA A 40 -7.61 15.85 14.15
C ALA A 40 -8.84 16.79 14.03
N ALA A 41 -9.21 17.20 12.81
CA ALA A 41 -10.42 17.98 12.54
C ALA A 41 -11.63 17.08 12.21
N ALA A 42 -11.50 15.76 12.41
CA ALA A 42 -12.47 14.73 12.05
C ALA A 42 -12.77 14.64 10.53
N GLN A 43 -11.95 15.25 9.69
CA GLN A 43 -12.09 15.17 8.24
C GLN A 43 -11.69 13.77 7.78
N GLU A 44 -12.50 13.18 6.90
CA GLU A 44 -12.25 11.86 6.33
C GLU A 44 -11.22 11.94 5.19
N HIS A 45 -10.27 11.01 5.21
CA HIS A 45 -9.24 10.82 4.20
C HIS A 45 -9.34 9.40 3.66
N HIS A 46 -9.37 9.29 2.34
CA HIS A 46 -9.47 8.04 1.61
C HIS A 46 -8.12 7.61 1.06
N THR A 47 -7.80 6.32 1.15
CA THR A 47 -6.57 5.74 0.61
C THR A 47 -6.84 4.36 0.05
N ARG A 48 -6.44 4.13 -1.20
CA ARG A 48 -6.55 2.83 -1.87
C ARG A 48 -5.32 1.99 -1.57
N LEU A 49 -5.52 0.77 -1.07
CA LEU A 49 -4.44 -0.11 -0.59
C LEU A 49 -4.64 -1.55 -1.03
N TRP A 50 -3.54 -2.26 -1.24
CA TRP A 50 -3.58 -3.72 -1.37
C TRP A 50 -3.74 -4.38 -0.01
N VAL A 51 -4.36 -5.57 -0.03
CA VAL A 51 -4.63 -6.37 1.16
C VAL A 51 -4.17 -7.81 0.98
N VAL A 52 -3.58 -8.40 2.01
CA VAL A 52 -3.33 -9.85 2.08
C VAL A 52 -3.95 -10.41 3.35
N GLU A 53 -4.10 -11.72 3.41
CA GLU A 53 -4.69 -12.42 4.55
C GLU A 53 -3.63 -13.34 5.14
N ASP A 54 -3.50 -13.35 6.46
CA ASP A 54 -2.59 -14.22 7.22
C ASP A 54 -3.15 -14.38 8.63
N ASP A 55 -3.19 -15.61 9.14
CA ASP A 55 -3.66 -15.94 10.48
C ASP A 55 -5.06 -15.37 10.83
N GLY A 56 -5.98 -15.38 9.86
CA GLY A 56 -7.36 -14.89 10.04
C GLY A 56 -7.50 -13.36 10.14
N ALA A 57 -6.42 -12.61 9.94
CA ALA A 57 -6.43 -11.15 9.88
C ALA A 57 -6.10 -10.65 8.48
N TRP A 58 -6.53 -9.41 8.19
CA TRP A 58 -6.12 -8.72 6.97
C TRP A 58 -4.91 -7.85 7.25
N TRP A 59 -4.03 -7.74 6.26
CA TRP A 59 -2.78 -7.02 6.36
C TRP A 59 -2.63 -6.03 5.23
N LEU A 60 -2.40 -4.78 5.60
CA LEU A 60 -2.01 -3.69 4.72
C LEU A 60 -0.52 -3.45 4.83
N ARG A 61 0.03 -2.69 3.87
CA ARG A 61 1.45 -2.32 3.87
C ARG A 61 1.61 -0.84 3.57
N ALA A 62 2.12 -0.09 4.53
CA ALA A 62 2.63 1.25 4.29
C ALA A 62 4.01 1.15 3.63
N GLY A 63 4.18 1.75 2.46
CA GLY A 63 5.44 1.73 1.72
C GLY A 63 6.56 2.52 2.39
N THR A 64 6.21 3.49 3.24
CA THR A 64 7.13 4.26 4.07
C THR A 64 6.50 4.58 5.43
N PRO A 65 7.29 4.79 6.50
CA PRO A 65 6.78 5.17 7.82
C PRO A 65 6.05 6.52 7.83
N GLY A 66 6.37 7.40 6.87
CA GLY A 66 5.79 8.74 6.72
C GLY A 66 4.46 8.78 5.97
N SER A 67 3.84 7.64 5.67
CA SER A 67 2.55 7.59 4.97
C SER A 67 1.48 8.33 5.79
N GLY A 68 0.79 9.31 5.20
CA GLY A 68 -0.16 10.15 5.94
C GLY A 68 -1.32 9.36 6.58
N TRP A 69 -1.79 8.30 5.93
CA TRP A 69 -2.80 7.40 6.50
C TRP A 69 -2.28 6.61 7.70
N LEU A 70 -1.01 6.17 7.67
CA LEU A 70 -0.37 5.48 8.78
C LEU A 70 -0.21 6.42 9.97
N ALA A 71 0.18 7.67 9.72
CA ALA A 71 0.29 8.70 10.77
C ALA A 71 -1.06 8.97 11.44
N ARG A 72 -2.17 8.98 10.69
CA ARG A 72 -3.54 9.14 11.23
C ARG A 72 -4.00 7.93 12.06
N ILE A 73 -3.56 6.72 11.74
CA ILE A 73 -3.81 5.53 12.57
C ILE A 73 -2.98 5.56 13.86
N GLY A 74 -1.80 6.19 13.85
CA GLY A 74 -0.97 6.34 15.04
C GLY A 74 -0.41 5.00 15.54
N SER A 75 -0.53 4.70 16.84
CA SER A 75 -0.19 3.39 17.41
C SER A 75 -1.33 2.37 17.30
N GLY A 76 -2.48 2.78 16.79
CA GLY A 76 -3.64 1.95 16.59
C GLY A 76 -4.93 2.76 16.71
N GLY A 77 -5.98 2.34 15.99
CA GLY A 77 -7.25 3.04 16.00
C GLY A 77 -8.34 2.33 15.22
N ALA A 78 -9.59 2.77 15.43
CA ALA A 78 -10.70 2.34 14.59
C ALA A 78 -10.61 3.05 13.23
N VAL A 79 -10.71 2.27 12.16
CA VAL A 79 -10.77 2.75 10.78
C VAL A 79 -11.95 2.11 10.08
N GLU A 80 -12.43 2.75 9.02
CA GLU A 80 -13.42 2.14 8.16
C GLU A 80 -12.71 1.59 6.92
N VAL A 81 -13.08 0.38 6.53
CA VAL A 81 -12.53 -0.30 5.36
C VAL A 81 -13.68 -0.73 4.48
N GLN A 82 -13.59 -0.42 3.19
CA GLN A 82 -14.51 -0.93 2.19
C GLN A 82 -13.82 -1.94 1.28
N ARG A 83 -14.40 -3.15 1.23
CA ARG A 83 -13.94 -4.27 0.41
C ARG A 83 -15.15 -4.98 -0.18
N GLY A 84 -15.14 -5.24 -1.49
CA GLY A 84 -16.27 -5.89 -2.17
C GLY A 84 -17.60 -5.14 -2.05
N GLY A 85 -17.57 -3.81 -1.91
CA GLY A 85 -18.77 -2.98 -1.73
C GLY A 85 -19.32 -2.92 -0.30
N VAL A 86 -18.73 -3.66 0.65
CA VAL A 86 -19.10 -3.63 2.06
C VAL A 86 -18.13 -2.76 2.82
N ARG A 87 -18.64 -1.76 3.55
CA ARG A 87 -17.87 -0.87 4.42
C ARG A 87 -18.10 -1.28 5.88
N ALA A 88 -17.03 -1.61 6.59
CA ALA A 88 -17.06 -2.07 7.98
C ALA A 88 -15.93 -1.46 8.81
N VAL A 89 -16.08 -1.49 10.13
CA VAL A 89 -15.12 -0.90 11.07
C VAL A 89 -14.10 -1.95 11.53
N TYR A 90 -12.83 -1.60 11.44
CA TYR A 90 -11.70 -2.43 11.85
C TYR A 90 -10.84 -1.70 12.87
N ARG A 91 -10.21 -2.45 13.77
CA ARG A 91 -9.04 -2.00 14.50
C ARG A 91 -7.82 -2.16 13.59
N ALA A 92 -7.17 -1.04 13.27
CA ALA A 92 -5.91 -1.02 12.55
C ALA A 92 -4.76 -0.89 13.54
N THR A 93 -3.83 -1.84 13.53
CA THR A 93 -2.67 -1.87 14.43
C THR A 93 -1.39 -1.97 13.61
N PRO A 94 -0.54 -0.93 13.61
CA PRO A 94 0.76 -1.01 12.95
C PRO A 94 1.71 -1.95 13.69
N GLU A 95 2.37 -2.85 12.94
CA GLU A 95 3.34 -3.80 13.49
C GLU A 95 4.74 -3.50 12.97
N ARG A 96 5.70 -3.36 13.89
CA ARG A 96 7.09 -2.98 13.58
C ARG A 96 8.08 -4.13 13.70
N ASP A 97 7.58 -5.35 13.87
CA ASP A 97 8.41 -6.56 13.86
C ASP A 97 8.93 -6.83 12.43
N PRO A 98 10.26 -6.89 12.21
CA PRO A 98 10.84 -7.25 10.92
C PRO A 98 10.34 -8.59 10.36
N ALA A 99 10.12 -9.60 11.22
CA ALA A 99 9.62 -10.90 10.76
C ALA A 99 8.21 -10.78 10.17
N ARG A 100 7.35 -9.94 10.78
CA ARG A 100 6.01 -9.66 10.26
C ARG A 100 6.04 -8.84 8.97
N ARG A 101 6.97 -7.88 8.88
CA ARG A 101 7.23 -7.12 7.65
C ARG A 101 7.60 -8.04 6.50
N ASP A 102 8.56 -8.93 6.72
CA ASP A 102 9.04 -9.85 5.70
C ASP A 102 7.97 -10.87 5.29
N ARG A 103 7.16 -11.35 6.26
CA ARG A 103 5.98 -12.18 5.98
C ARG A 103 4.96 -11.46 5.10
N THR A 104 4.63 -10.21 5.44
CA THR A 104 3.70 -9.38 4.65
C THR A 104 4.23 -9.15 3.24
N HIS A 105 5.55 -8.95 3.07
CA HIS A 105 6.17 -8.88 1.75
C HIS A 105 6.03 -10.15 0.95
N ALA A 106 6.28 -11.31 1.56
CA ALA A 106 6.14 -12.59 0.90
C ALA A 106 4.71 -12.80 0.41
N LEU A 107 3.71 -12.52 1.26
CA LEU A 107 2.30 -12.64 0.91
C LEU A 107 1.88 -11.67 -0.21
N MET A 108 2.36 -10.42 -0.17
CA MET A 108 2.09 -9.44 -1.24
C MET A 108 2.75 -9.88 -2.55
N ARG A 109 3.98 -10.39 -2.50
CA ARG A 109 4.70 -10.93 -3.66
C ARG A 109 3.98 -12.14 -4.25
N GLU A 110 3.49 -13.04 -3.40
CA GLU A 110 2.74 -14.23 -3.81
C GLU A 110 1.43 -13.86 -4.47
N LYS A 111 0.64 -12.98 -3.84
CA LYS A 111 -0.69 -12.57 -4.33
C LYS A 111 -0.65 -11.68 -5.57
N TYR A 112 0.28 -10.72 -5.62
CA TYR A 112 0.30 -9.68 -6.67
C TYR A 112 1.44 -9.84 -7.68
N GLY A 113 2.34 -10.81 -7.48
CA GLY A 113 3.34 -11.22 -8.46
C GLY A 113 4.16 -10.06 -9.02
N GLY A 114 4.00 -9.82 -10.33
CA GLY A 114 4.73 -8.81 -11.08
C GLY A 114 4.38 -7.36 -10.71
N ALA A 115 3.12 -7.09 -10.33
CA ALA A 115 2.71 -5.75 -9.91
C ALA A 115 3.48 -5.32 -8.65
N ASP A 116 3.60 -6.23 -7.67
CA ASP A 116 4.40 -5.95 -6.48
C ASP A 116 5.88 -5.78 -6.82
N ARG A 117 6.42 -6.44 -7.86
CA ARG A 117 7.85 -6.32 -8.23
C ARG A 117 8.11 -4.91 -8.72
N LEU A 118 7.21 -4.42 -9.57
CA LEU A 118 7.27 -3.07 -10.12
C LEU A 118 7.17 -2.02 -9.02
N ILE A 119 6.18 -2.12 -8.12
CA ILE A 119 6.00 -1.17 -7.01
C ILE A 119 7.17 -1.23 -6.02
N SER A 120 7.74 -2.41 -5.80
CA SER A 120 8.90 -2.57 -4.90
C SER A 120 10.15 -1.83 -5.38
N LEU A 121 10.25 -1.44 -6.66
CA LEU A 121 11.37 -0.61 -7.15
C LEU A 121 11.35 0.82 -6.59
N LEU A 122 10.20 1.30 -6.13
CA LEU A 122 10.02 2.67 -5.62
C LEU A 122 9.84 2.74 -4.10
N ARG A 123 9.73 1.58 -3.45
CA ARG A 123 9.40 1.47 -2.03
C ARG A 123 10.66 1.26 -1.20
N ASP A 124 10.69 1.85 -0.01
CA ASP A 124 11.67 1.45 1.01
C ASP A 124 11.17 0.15 1.68
N GLY A 125 11.70 -0.97 1.22
CA GLY A 125 11.36 -2.29 1.76
C GLY A 125 11.62 -2.40 3.26
N GLU A 126 12.78 -1.90 3.71
CA GLU A 126 13.22 -2.04 5.10
C GLU A 126 12.37 -1.18 6.06
N GLN A 127 11.93 -0.01 5.61
CA GLN A 127 11.13 0.89 6.42
C GLN A 127 9.62 0.70 6.28
N SER A 128 9.19 -0.27 5.47
CA SER A 128 7.76 -0.53 5.34
C SER A 128 7.14 -1.05 6.62
N VAL A 129 5.88 -0.65 6.85
CA VAL A 129 5.15 -0.96 8.08
C VAL A 129 3.89 -1.75 7.72
N PRO A 130 3.83 -3.04 8.10
CA PRO A 130 2.58 -3.80 8.11
C PRO A 130 1.55 -3.18 9.03
N VAL A 131 0.29 -3.22 8.62
CA VAL A 131 -0.83 -2.82 9.48
C VAL A 131 -1.84 -3.96 9.48
N ARG A 132 -2.05 -4.53 10.67
CA ARG A 132 -3.03 -5.57 10.91
C ARG A 132 -4.42 -4.94 11.04
N LEU A 133 -5.41 -5.54 10.40
CA LEU A 133 -6.82 -5.17 10.52
C LEU A 133 -7.58 -6.31 11.21
N GLU A 134 -8.26 -5.98 12.29
CA GLU A 134 -9.15 -6.88 13.02
C GLU A 134 -10.56 -6.31 13.01
N PRO A 135 -11.60 -7.07 12.61
CA PRO A 135 -12.98 -6.59 12.66
C PRO A 135 -13.36 -6.17 14.09
N LEU A 136 -14.05 -5.04 14.24
CA LEU A 136 -14.55 -4.59 15.55
C LEU A 136 -15.99 -5.08 15.83
N GLU A 137 -16.71 -5.55 14.81
CA GLU A 137 -18.01 -6.20 14.93
C GLU A 137 -18.02 -7.50 14.10
N PRO A 138 -18.62 -8.60 14.59
CA PRO A 138 -18.74 -9.88 13.88
C PRO A 138 -19.86 -9.90 12.82
#